data_AF-A0A2P1G1R4-F1
#
_entry.id   AF-A0A2P1G1R4-F1
#
_cell.length_a   1.000
_cell.length_b   1.000
_cell.length_c   1.000
_cell.angle_alpha   90.00
_cell.angle_beta   90.00
_cell.angle_gamma   90.00
#
_symmetry.space_group_name_H-M   'P 1'
#
loop_
_entity.id
_entity.type
_entity.pdbx_description
1 polymer ?
#
loop_
_entity_poly.entity_id
_entity_poly.type
_entity_poly.pdbx_seq_one_letter_code
_entity_poly.pdbx_strand_id
1 'polypeptide(L)'
;LTSLVGNVFGFKALRHLRLEDIRFPLAFIKTCGGPPNGIQVERDRMNKYGRPLLGCTIKPKLGLSCKNYGRVVYECLRGGLDFTKDDENINSQPFQRWQNRFEFVAEAVKLAEQETGERKGHYLNCTANTPEEMYERAEFAKELD
;
A
#
# COMPACT_ATOMS: atom_id res chain seq x y z
N LEU A 1 18.16 -0.82 -14.36
CA LEU A 1 17.93 0.62 -14.66
C LEU A 1 19.23 1.36 -14.97
N THR A 2 20.28 1.22 -14.16
CA THR A 2 21.60 1.87 -14.37
C THR A 2 22.09 1.82 -15.82
N SER A 3 22.07 0.66 -16.46
CA SER A 3 22.55 0.51 -17.85
C SER A 3 21.59 1.08 -18.90
N LEU A 4 20.28 0.87 -18.73
CA LEU A 4 19.27 1.21 -19.76
C LEU A 4 18.88 2.70 -19.74
N VAL A 5 18.80 3.31 -18.56
CA VAL A 5 18.26 4.67 -18.39
C VAL A 5 19.18 5.59 -17.59
N GLY A 6 20.38 5.14 -17.20
CA GLY A 6 21.28 5.92 -16.34
C GLY A 6 21.78 7.22 -16.99
N ASN A 7 22.42 7.11 -18.15
CA ASN A 7 23.10 8.25 -18.78
C ASN A 7 22.47 8.69 -20.11
N VAL A 8 21.79 7.79 -20.82
CA VAL A 8 21.36 8.00 -22.22
C VAL A 8 20.31 9.10 -22.38
N PHE A 9 19.55 9.41 -21.33
CA PHE A 9 18.54 10.48 -21.34
C PHE A 9 19.15 11.89 -21.25
N GLY A 10 20.42 12.01 -20.84
CA GLY A 10 21.13 13.28 -20.74
C GLY A 10 21.99 13.62 -21.97
N PHE A 11 21.89 12.84 -23.06
CA PHE A 11 22.73 13.05 -24.23
C PHE A 11 22.39 14.38 -24.92
N LYS A 12 23.38 15.28 -25.01
CA LYS A 12 23.26 16.56 -25.74
C LYS A 12 22.85 16.39 -27.21
N ALA A 13 23.15 15.24 -27.80
CA ALA A 13 22.82 14.93 -29.19
C ALA A 13 21.34 14.55 -29.40
N LEU A 14 20.61 14.23 -28.33
CA LEU A 14 19.20 13.88 -28.37
C LEU A 14 18.36 15.06 -27.89
N ARG A 15 17.28 15.39 -28.62
CA ARG A 15 16.33 16.42 -28.16
C ARG A 15 15.36 15.87 -27.11
N HIS A 16 14.87 14.66 -27.31
CA HIS A 16 13.97 13.95 -26.41
C HIS A 16 14.23 12.45 -26.51
N LEU A 17 14.03 11.72 -25.41
CA LEU A 17 14.10 10.26 -25.38
C LEU A 17 13.01 9.74 -24.44
N ARG A 18 12.34 8.66 -24.84
CA ARG A 18 11.37 7.92 -24.03
C ARG A 18 11.57 6.43 -24.24
N LEU A 19 11.66 5.69 -23.14
CA LEU A 19 11.69 4.23 -23.15
C LEU A 19 10.23 3.74 -23.19
N GLU A 20 9.83 3.11 -24.29
CA GLU A 20 8.44 2.66 -24.50
C GLU A 20 8.20 1.22 -24.02
N ASP A 21 9.14 0.30 -24.26
CA ASP A 21 9.00 -1.11 -23.86
C ASP A 21 10.37 -1.80 -23.67
N ILE A 22 10.40 -2.91 -22.91
CA ILE A 22 11.55 -3.79 -22.74
C ILE A 22 11.11 -5.25 -22.86
N ARG A 23 11.74 -5.97 -23.78
CA ARG A 23 11.66 -7.43 -23.81
C ARG A 23 12.72 -8.05 -22.88
N PHE A 24 12.30 -8.65 -21.78
CA PHE A 24 13.19 -9.41 -20.91
C PHE A 24 13.31 -10.87 -21.38
N PRO A 25 14.53 -11.45 -21.40
CA PRO A 25 14.70 -12.88 -21.69
C PRO A 25 14.19 -13.73 -20.53
N LEU A 26 13.64 -14.91 -20.85
CA LEU A 26 13.10 -15.84 -19.84
C LEU A 26 14.14 -16.21 -18.76
N ALA A 27 15.42 -16.33 -19.14
CA ALA A 27 16.49 -16.61 -18.18
C ALA A 27 16.60 -15.52 -17.10
N PHE A 28 16.41 -14.26 -17.46
CA PHE A 28 16.41 -13.15 -16.49
C PHE A 28 15.16 -13.17 -15.63
N ILE A 29 13.97 -13.32 -16.24
CA ILE A 29 12.69 -13.36 -15.51
C ILE A 29 12.71 -14.46 -14.44
N LYS A 30 13.28 -15.63 -14.73
CA LYS A 30 13.39 -16.76 -13.79
C LYS A 30 14.28 -16.49 -12.56
N THR A 31 15.10 -15.44 -12.57
CA THR A 31 15.88 -15.02 -11.40
C THR A 31 15.11 -14.09 -10.45
N CYS A 32 13.93 -13.61 -10.86
CA CYS A 32 13.10 -12.73 -10.06
C CYS A 32 12.11 -13.54 -9.19
N GLY A 33 11.85 -13.07 -7.97
CA GLY A 33 10.91 -13.74 -7.05
C GLY A 33 9.43 -13.56 -7.37
N GLY A 34 9.08 -12.66 -8.30
CA GLY A 34 7.69 -12.35 -8.65
C GLY A 34 6.87 -11.73 -7.51
N PRO A 35 5.55 -11.59 -7.70
CA PRO A 35 4.65 -11.10 -6.65
C PRO A 35 4.50 -12.14 -5.51
N PRO A 36 4.52 -11.73 -4.23
CA PRO A 36 4.47 -12.66 -3.10
C PRO A 36 3.15 -13.43 -2.98
N ASN A 37 2.02 -12.83 -3.38
CA ASN A 37 0.71 -13.48 -3.36
C ASN A 37 0.11 -13.59 -4.78
N GLY A 38 0.23 -12.53 -5.59
CA GLY A 38 -0.45 -12.46 -6.88
C GLY A 38 -1.98 -12.42 -6.75
N ILE A 39 -2.68 -12.35 -7.89
CA ILE A 39 -4.13 -12.10 -7.93
C ILE A 39 -4.94 -13.23 -7.28
N GLN A 40 -4.56 -14.48 -7.53
CA GLN A 40 -5.33 -15.64 -7.04
C GLN A 40 -5.29 -15.72 -5.51
N VAL A 41 -4.09 -15.74 -4.92
CA VAL A 41 -3.95 -15.83 -3.46
C VAL A 41 -4.56 -14.63 -2.75
N GLU A 42 -4.47 -13.42 -3.32
CA GLU A 42 -5.12 -12.23 -2.75
C GLU A 42 -6.65 -12.39 -2.73
N ARG A 43 -7.25 -12.90 -3.81
CA ARG A 43 -8.71 -13.17 -3.85
C ARG A 43 -9.12 -14.26 -2.88
N ASP A 44 -8.31 -15.31 -2.76
CA ASP A 44 -8.57 -16.42 -1.84
C ASP A 44 -8.54 -15.93 -0.38
N ARG A 45 -7.54 -15.13 -0.01
CA ARG A 45 -7.44 -14.53 1.34
C ARG A 45 -8.60 -13.58 1.64
N MET A 46 -9.06 -12.84 0.64
CA MET A 46 -10.17 -11.91 0.80
C MET A 46 -11.55 -12.57 0.66
N ASN A 47 -11.61 -13.82 0.21
CA ASN A 47 -12.82 -14.55 -0.16
C ASN A 47 -13.76 -13.74 -1.09
N LYS A 48 -13.19 -13.09 -2.11
CA LYS A 48 -13.90 -12.13 -2.98
C LYS A 48 -13.64 -12.38 -4.46
N TYR A 49 -14.66 -12.85 -5.17
CA TYR A 49 -14.58 -13.30 -6.57
C TYR A 49 -15.63 -12.64 -7.46
N GLY A 50 -15.44 -12.73 -8.78
CA GLY A 50 -16.42 -12.29 -9.77
C GLY A 50 -16.61 -10.77 -9.89
N ARG A 51 -15.93 -9.96 -9.06
CA ARG A 51 -15.96 -8.50 -9.11
C ARG A 51 -14.59 -7.86 -8.85
N PRO A 52 -14.39 -6.59 -9.27
CA PRO A 52 -13.30 -5.76 -8.79
C PRO A 52 -13.34 -5.58 -7.26
N LEU A 53 -12.17 -5.41 -6.66
CA LEU A 53 -12.04 -5.00 -5.27
C LEU A 53 -12.14 -3.47 -5.20
N LEU A 54 -12.98 -2.96 -4.30
CA LEU A 54 -13.22 -1.55 -4.12
C LEU A 54 -12.36 -1.01 -2.98
N GLY A 55 -11.75 0.15 -3.18
CA GLY A 55 -11.07 0.84 -2.10
C GLY A 55 -10.93 2.34 -2.30
N CYS A 56 -10.52 3.03 -1.25
CA CYS A 56 -10.33 4.47 -1.27
C CYS A 56 -9.08 4.91 -0.49
N THR A 57 -8.54 6.06 -0.88
CA THR A 57 -7.53 6.78 -0.09
C THR A 57 -8.23 7.67 0.92
N ILE A 58 -7.82 7.62 2.19
CA ILE A 58 -8.40 8.47 3.23
C ILE A 58 -8.08 9.95 2.95
N LYS A 59 -9.08 10.81 3.20
CA LYS A 59 -9.00 12.26 3.00
C LYS A 59 -9.44 13.02 4.26
N PRO A 60 -8.98 14.26 4.50
CA PRO A 60 -7.99 15.00 3.70
C PRO A 60 -6.62 14.33 3.71
N LYS A 61 -5.77 14.70 2.73
CA LYS A 61 -4.46 14.07 2.49
C LYS A 61 -3.58 14.06 3.74
N LEU A 62 -3.52 15.19 4.46
CA LEU A 62 -2.78 15.37 5.71
C LEU A 62 -3.68 16.06 6.75
N GLY A 63 -3.31 15.97 8.02
CA GLY A 63 -3.90 16.77 9.10
C GLY A 63 -4.98 16.08 9.93
N LEU A 64 -5.39 14.86 9.59
CA LEU A 64 -6.19 14.04 10.51
C LEU A 64 -5.31 13.56 11.68
N SER A 65 -5.90 13.52 12.88
CA SER A 65 -5.32 12.81 14.02
C SER A 65 -5.52 11.30 13.87
N CYS A 66 -4.69 10.48 14.51
CA CYS A 66 -4.76 9.01 14.42
C CYS A 66 -6.17 8.46 14.72
N LYS A 67 -6.83 8.99 15.76
CA LYS A 67 -8.18 8.57 16.16
C LYS A 67 -9.23 8.89 15.10
N ASN A 68 -9.19 10.10 14.54
CA ASN A 68 -10.12 10.49 13.48
C ASN A 68 -9.83 9.71 12.19
N TYR A 69 -8.56 9.40 11.93
CA TYR A 69 -8.15 8.57 10.81
C TYR A 69 -8.77 7.17 10.89
N GLY A 70 -8.65 6.50 12.06
CA GLY A 70 -9.30 5.21 12.31
C GLY A 70 -10.82 5.27 12.15
N ARG A 71 -11.48 6.34 12.62
CA ARG A 71 -12.93 6.52 12.41
C ARG A 71 -13.31 6.57 10.92
N VAL A 72 -12.58 7.33 10.11
CA VAL A 72 -12.87 7.40 8.66
C VAL A 72 -12.64 6.05 8.00
N VAL A 73 -11.59 5.32 8.39
CA VAL A 73 -11.34 3.95 7.92
C VAL A 73 -12.52 3.03 8.23
N TYR A 74 -12.99 3.02 9.49
CA TYR A 74 -14.13 2.21 9.91
C TYR A 74 -15.39 2.51 9.08
N GLU A 75 -15.78 3.78 8.96
CA GLU A 75 -16.99 4.16 8.21
C GLU A 75 -16.91 3.75 6.74
N CYS A 76 -15.73 3.91 6.11
CA CYS A 76 -15.50 3.51 4.73
C CYS A 76 -15.62 1.98 4.54
N LEU A 77 -15.01 1.19 5.42
CA LEU A 77 -15.03 -0.28 5.32
C LEU A 77 -16.41 -0.85 5.65
N ARG A 78 -17.05 -0.36 6.70
CA ARG A 78 -18.42 -0.74 7.08
C ARG A 78 -19.43 -0.34 5.99
N GLY A 79 -19.18 0.78 5.31
CA GLY A 79 -19.99 1.25 4.18
C GLY A 79 -19.90 0.39 2.91
N GLY A 80 -19.05 -0.65 2.89
CA GLY A 80 -19.00 -1.64 1.82
C GLY A 80 -17.71 -1.66 0.99
N LEU A 81 -16.70 -0.83 1.32
CA LEU A 81 -15.38 -0.96 0.69
C LEU A 81 -14.67 -2.23 1.16
N ASP A 82 -13.81 -2.79 0.31
CA ASP A 82 -12.96 -3.93 0.65
C ASP A 82 -11.68 -3.44 1.34
N PHE A 83 -11.13 -2.33 0.83
CA PHE A 83 -9.91 -1.72 1.33
C PHE A 83 -10.04 -0.22 1.55
N THR A 84 -9.23 0.27 2.46
CA THR A 84 -8.85 1.69 2.54
C THR A 84 -7.34 1.81 2.46
N LYS A 85 -6.80 3.01 2.30
CA LYS A 85 -5.34 3.21 2.30
C LYS A 85 -4.90 4.56 2.83
N ASP A 86 -3.70 4.55 3.40
CA ASP A 86 -2.87 5.73 3.60
C ASP A 86 -2.67 6.48 2.29
N ASP A 87 -2.67 7.81 2.37
CA ASP A 87 -2.21 8.65 1.27
C ASP A 87 -0.67 8.56 1.16
N GLU A 88 -0.08 8.72 -0.03
CA GLU A 88 1.33 8.36 -0.24
C GLU A 88 2.32 9.24 0.55
N ASN A 89 1.89 10.41 1.01
CA ASN A 89 2.68 11.29 1.86
C ASN A 89 2.32 11.22 3.36
N ILE A 90 1.43 10.30 3.77
CA ILE A 90 1.19 9.97 5.17
C ILE A 90 2.23 8.94 5.61
N ASN A 91 3.21 9.39 6.40
CA ASN A 91 4.29 8.55 6.91
C ASN A 91 4.25 8.60 8.45
N SER A 92 5.04 9.48 9.06
CA SER A 92 5.03 9.78 10.50
C SER A 92 5.26 11.26 10.73
N GLN A 93 4.18 12.02 10.82
CA GLN A 93 4.23 13.47 10.97
C GLN A 93 3.95 13.88 12.43
N PRO A 94 4.30 15.12 12.84
CA PRO A 94 4.00 15.61 14.19
C PRO A 94 2.53 15.49 14.61
N PHE A 95 1.59 15.65 13.67
CA PHE A 95 0.15 15.54 13.93
C PHE A 95 -0.38 14.09 13.97
N GLN A 96 0.41 13.12 13.49
CA GLN A 96 0.00 11.72 13.36
C GLN A 96 1.24 10.81 13.30
N ARG A 97 1.63 10.26 14.45
CA ARG A 97 2.69 9.23 14.52
C ARG A 97 2.19 7.90 13.97
N TRP A 98 3.08 7.18 13.30
CA TRP A 98 2.71 5.99 12.52
C TRP A 98 2.22 4.85 13.39
N GLN A 99 2.84 4.59 14.55
CA GLN A 99 2.45 3.51 15.47
C GLN A 99 0.99 3.66 15.88
N ASN A 100 0.64 4.82 16.45
CA ASN A 100 -0.72 5.12 16.88
C ASN A 100 -1.71 5.05 15.72
N ARG A 101 -1.33 5.49 14.51
CA ARG A 101 -2.21 5.36 13.33
C ARG A 101 -2.48 3.90 13.04
N PHE A 102 -1.46 3.05 13.02
CA PHE A 102 -1.59 1.64 12.71
C PHE A 102 -2.52 0.94 13.72
N GLU A 103 -2.37 1.23 15.01
CA GLU A 103 -3.23 0.69 16.08
C GLU A 103 -4.72 1.08 15.89
N PHE A 104 -5.01 2.38 15.72
CA PHE A 104 -6.39 2.85 15.50
C PHE A 104 -7.00 2.29 14.21
N VAL A 105 -6.19 2.10 13.17
CA VAL A 105 -6.63 1.49 11.91
C VAL A 105 -6.90 -0.01 12.09
N ALA A 106 -6.05 -0.73 12.81
CA ALA A 106 -6.26 -2.15 13.08
C ALA A 106 -7.55 -2.40 13.88
N GLU A 107 -7.82 -1.57 14.89
CA GLU A 107 -9.09 -1.61 15.63
C GLU A 107 -10.29 -1.34 14.71
N ALA A 108 -10.20 -0.31 13.86
CA ALA A 108 -11.24 0.04 12.90
C ALA A 108 -11.54 -1.07 11.87
N VAL A 109 -10.50 -1.73 11.36
CA VAL A 109 -10.63 -2.88 10.44
C VAL A 109 -11.32 -4.03 11.17
N LYS A 110 -10.84 -4.43 12.36
CA LYS A 110 -11.42 -5.54 13.14
C LYS A 110 -12.89 -5.31 13.45
N LEU A 111 -13.27 -4.08 13.85
CA LEU A 111 -14.65 -3.73 14.10
C LEU A 111 -15.51 -3.81 12.83
N ALA A 112 -15.03 -3.30 11.69
CA ALA A 112 -15.75 -3.39 10.43
C ALA A 112 -15.92 -4.84 9.94
N GLU A 113 -14.91 -5.71 10.13
CA GLU A 113 -15.02 -7.14 9.82
C GLU A 113 -16.09 -7.81 10.67
N GLN A 114 -16.10 -7.53 11.99
CA GLN A 114 -17.09 -8.10 12.91
C GLN A 114 -18.52 -7.71 12.55
N GLU A 115 -18.75 -6.45 12.17
CA GLU A 115 -20.09 -5.97 11.84
C GLU A 115 -20.58 -6.39 10.44
N THR A 116 -19.68 -6.50 9.47
CA THR A 116 -20.04 -6.83 8.08
C THR A 116 -19.98 -8.32 7.78
N GLY A 117 -19.24 -9.10 8.56
CA GLY A 117 -18.97 -10.51 8.27
C GLY A 117 -18.05 -10.73 7.07
N GLU A 118 -17.39 -9.68 6.56
CA GLU A 118 -16.47 -9.76 5.43
C GLU A 118 -15.03 -9.48 5.85
N ARG A 119 -14.06 -10.10 5.18
CA ARG A 119 -12.65 -9.69 5.27
C ARG A 119 -12.49 -8.28 4.71
N LYS A 120 -11.81 -7.41 5.47
CA LYS A 120 -11.49 -6.02 5.15
C LYS A 120 -9.98 -5.81 5.25
N GLY A 121 -9.50 -4.67 4.75
CA GLY A 121 -8.10 -4.32 4.91
C GLY A 121 -7.82 -2.84 4.82
N HIS A 122 -6.61 -2.48 5.26
CA HIS A 122 -6.06 -1.15 5.08
C HIS A 122 -4.62 -1.27 4.59
N TYR A 123 -4.25 -0.54 3.53
CA TYR A 123 -2.85 -0.45 3.10
C TYR A 123 -2.10 0.54 3.99
N LEU A 124 -1.46 0.02 5.04
CA LEU A 124 -0.63 0.77 5.98
C LEU A 124 0.68 1.20 5.30
N ASN A 125 0.96 2.51 5.26
CA ASN A 125 2.14 3.05 4.60
C ASN A 125 3.40 2.89 5.46
N CYS A 126 4.23 1.93 5.06
CA CYS A 126 5.52 1.65 5.70
C CYS A 126 6.67 2.52 5.16
N THR A 127 6.43 3.44 4.22
CA THR A 127 7.48 4.32 3.64
C THR A 127 8.20 5.10 4.73
N ALA A 128 9.52 4.96 4.79
CA ALA A 128 10.39 5.60 5.77
C ALA A 128 11.67 6.13 5.12
N ASN A 129 12.52 6.81 5.89
CA ASN A 129 13.75 7.42 5.37
C ASN A 129 14.85 6.38 5.16
N THR A 130 14.86 5.31 5.96
CA THR A 130 15.81 4.20 5.85
C THR A 130 15.08 2.86 5.73
N PRO A 131 15.74 1.83 5.15
CA PRO A 131 15.20 0.47 5.14
C PRO A 131 14.91 -0.07 6.54
N GLU A 132 15.73 0.23 7.54
CA GLU A 132 15.56 -0.25 8.92
C GLU A 132 14.26 0.27 9.53
N GLU A 133 13.98 1.57 9.40
CA GLU A 133 12.71 2.16 9.84
C GLU A 133 11.52 1.60 9.04
N MET A 134 11.70 1.30 7.76
CA MET A 134 10.66 0.68 6.93
C MET A 134 10.34 -0.75 7.42
N TYR A 135 11.37 -1.54 7.76
CA TYR A 135 11.20 -2.88 8.31
C TYR A 135 10.55 -2.85 9.69
N GLU A 136 10.94 -1.91 10.56
CA GLU A 136 10.29 -1.71 11.86
C GLU A 136 8.77 -1.51 11.71
N ARG A 137 8.36 -0.66 10.76
CA ARG A 137 6.94 -0.44 10.46
C ARG A 137 6.25 -1.68 9.91
N ALA A 138 6.91 -2.40 9.02
CA ALA A 138 6.34 -3.59 8.40
C ALA A 138 6.15 -4.74 9.40
N GLU A 139 7.11 -4.96 10.30
CA GLU A 139 6.97 -5.97 11.37
C GLU A 139 5.90 -5.55 12.38
N PHE A 140 5.86 -4.28 12.79
CA PHE A 140 4.78 -3.81 13.67
C PHE A 140 3.39 -3.97 13.04
N ALA A 141 3.23 -3.67 11.74
CA ALA A 141 1.97 -3.89 11.04
C ALA A 141 1.54 -5.37 11.06
N LYS A 142 2.49 -6.30 10.95
CA LYS A 142 2.25 -7.74 11.00
C LYS A 142 1.88 -8.24 12.39
N GLU A 143 2.35 -7.58 13.45
CA GLU A 143 1.98 -7.89 14.84
C GLU A 143 0.54 -7.46 15.20
N LEU A 144 -0.08 -6.57 14.42
CA LEU A 144 -1.43 -6.06 14.66
C LEU A 144 -2.56 -6.91 14.07
N ASP A 145 -2.25 -7.78 13.11
CA ASP A 145 -3.20 -8.71 12.46
C ASP A 145 -3.69 -9.75 13.50
#